data_AF-A0A7C7QZD5-F1
#
_entry.id   AF-A0A7C7QZD5-F1
#
_cell.length_a   1.000
_cell.length_b   1.000
_cell.length_c   1.000
_cell.angle_alpha   90.00
_cell.angle_beta   90.00
_cell.angle_gamma   90.00
#
_symmetry.space_group_name_H-M   'P 1'
#
loop_
_entity.id
_entity.type
_entity.pdbx_description
1 polymer ?
#
loop_
_entity_poly.entity_id
_entity_poly.type
_entity_poly.pdbx_seq_one_letter_code
_entity_poly.pdbx_strand_id
1 'polypeptide(L)'
;MAILVVCRGCRARFKVSDQFAGRTGPCPKCKTPIRIPEKTEEVKIHEPDAAGPGAAARAAIKPIAFEETKWNPVAAAGIVAAAVLALLVTWLGGRAELFEKNILLRGLGLLIISPPLVVAGYTFLRSSEDLAPYRGRRLYVRAAICALVYIALWWVFGLLAERVLTGELWMWACLATPFFLVGGLAAMVSLDLDFGNGVFHYCFYVLVTILLRQVGGMGWVWELGGPTAGLG
;
A
#
# COMPACT_ATOMS: atom_id res chain seq x y z
N MET A 1 19.58 -25.69 -52.17
CA MET A 1 19.60 -24.91 -50.92
C MET A 1 20.74 -25.44 -50.05
N ALA A 2 21.00 -24.80 -48.91
CA ALA A 2 22.07 -25.21 -48.00
C ALA A 2 21.49 -25.49 -46.62
N ILE A 3 21.72 -26.70 -46.12
CA ILE A 3 21.29 -27.17 -44.80
C ILE A 3 22.32 -26.70 -43.77
N LEU A 4 21.87 -26.00 -42.72
CA LEU A 4 22.72 -25.63 -41.60
C LEU A 4 22.84 -26.82 -40.64
N VAL A 5 24.03 -27.42 -40.56
CA VAL A 5 24.30 -28.56 -39.69
C VAL A 5 25.17 -28.14 -38.53
N VAL A 6 24.83 -28.62 -37.32
CA VAL A 6 25.64 -28.43 -36.12
C VAL A 6 26.29 -29.77 -35.77
N CYS A 7 27.62 -29.82 -35.77
CA CYS A 7 28.34 -31.05 -35.41
C CYS A 7 28.25 -31.33 -33.90
N ARG A 8 27.92 -32.57 -33.50
CA ARG A 8 27.86 -32.97 -32.08
C ARG A 8 29.24 -33.09 -31.40
N GLY A 9 30.31 -33.30 -32.17
CA GLY A 9 31.67 -33.42 -31.64
C GLY A 9 32.32 -32.06 -31.35
N CYS A 10 32.43 -31.19 -32.37
CA CYS A 10 33.10 -29.90 -32.24
C CYS A 10 32.17 -28.68 -32.11
N ARG A 11 30.85 -28.87 -32.12
CA ARG A 11 29.80 -27.81 -32.06
C ARG A 11 29.89 -26.73 -33.15
N ALA A 12 30.76 -26.91 -34.14
CA ALA A 12 30.86 -26.02 -35.27
C ALA A 12 29.60 -26.10 -36.14
N ARG A 13 29.13 -24.92 -36.57
CA ARG A 13 28.01 -24.77 -37.51
C ARG A 13 28.58 -24.59 -38.91
N PHE A 14 28.09 -25.35 -39.88
CA PHE A 14 28.49 -25.20 -41.27
C PHE A 14 27.34 -25.54 -42.21
N LYS A 15 27.43 -25.04 -43.44
CA LYS A 15 26.41 -25.18 -44.47
C LYS A 15 26.79 -26.33 -45.39
N VAL A 16 25.91 -27.30 -45.54
CA VAL A 16 26.09 -28.45 -46.45
C VAL A 16 25.04 -28.38 -47.54
N SER A 17 25.37 -28.74 -48.77
CA SER A 17 24.40 -28.76 -49.87
C SER A 17 23.33 -29.83 -49.66
N ASP A 18 22.10 -29.54 -50.09
CA ASP A 18 20.95 -30.46 -49.95
C ASP A 18 21.16 -31.85 -50.55
N GLN A 19 22.10 -32.02 -51.48
CA GLN A 19 22.42 -33.32 -52.09
C GLN A 19 22.90 -34.36 -51.06
N PHE A 20 23.35 -33.91 -49.89
CA PHE A 20 23.81 -34.78 -48.81
C PHE A 20 22.77 -34.94 -47.69
N ALA A 21 21.53 -34.46 -47.87
CA ALA A 21 20.44 -34.67 -46.91
C ALA A 21 20.23 -36.18 -46.63
N GLY A 22 20.05 -36.53 -45.36
CA GLY A 22 19.86 -37.92 -44.91
C GLY A 22 21.10 -38.82 -44.94
N ARG A 23 22.22 -38.36 -45.54
CA ARG A 23 23.47 -39.14 -45.63
C ARG A 23 24.37 -38.89 -44.40
N THR A 24 25.19 -39.88 -44.07
CA THR A 24 26.23 -39.78 -43.04
C THR A 24 27.57 -39.41 -43.68
N GLY A 25 28.21 -38.35 -43.19
CA GLY A 25 29.51 -37.89 -43.68
C GLY A 25 30.42 -37.39 -42.55
N PRO A 26 31.75 -37.32 -42.78
CA PRO A 26 32.68 -36.80 -41.79
C PRO A 26 32.54 -35.28 -41.64
N CYS A 27 32.62 -34.77 -40.40
CA CYS A 27 32.67 -33.33 -40.16
C CYS A 27 33.95 -32.72 -40.75
N PRO A 28 33.87 -31.58 -41.47
CA PRO A 28 35.05 -30.94 -42.08
C PRO A 28 36.07 -30.42 -41.05
N LYS A 29 35.68 -30.21 -39.78
CA LYS A 29 36.60 -29.75 -38.72
C LYS A 29 37.18 -30.87 -37.87
N CYS A 30 36.36 -31.84 -37.44
CA CYS A 30 36.79 -32.87 -36.48
C CYS A 30 36.69 -34.30 -37.01
N LYS A 31 36.30 -34.48 -38.28
CA LYS A 31 36.15 -35.76 -38.98
C LYS A 31 35.20 -36.78 -38.35
N THR A 32 34.59 -36.46 -37.21
CA THR A 32 33.55 -37.29 -36.58
C THR A 32 32.39 -37.53 -37.55
N PRO A 33 31.90 -38.77 -37.71
CA PRO A 33 30.76 -39.06 -38.58
C PRO A 33 29.50 -38.40 -38.03
N ILE A 34 28.83 -37.59 -38.86
CA ILE A 34 27.57 -36.94 -38.53
C ILE A 34 26.51 -37.32 -39.57
N ARG A 35 25.28 -37.54 -39.12
CA ARG A 35 24.13 -37.70 -40.00
C ARG A 35 23.55 -36.32 -40.32
N ILE A 36 23.43 -36.00 -41.60
CA ILE A 36 22.85 -34.73 -42.05
C ILE A 36 21.31 -34.88 -41.99
N PRO A 37 20.58 -33.91 -41.40
CA PRO A 37 19.12 -33.94 -41.35
C PRO A 37 18.49 -34.10 -42.73
N GLU A 38 17.33 -34.77 -42.78
CA GLU A 38 16.56 -34.90 -44.00
C GLU A 38 15.88 -33.56 -44.34
N LYS A 39 15.65 -33.30 -45.63
CA LYS A 39 15.07 -32.03 -46.11
C LYS A 39 13.66 -31.76 -45.56
N THR A 40 13.03 -32.76 -44.94
CA THR A 40 11.67 -32.77 -44.39
C THR A 40 11.59 -32.48 -42.89
N GLU A 41 12.71 -32.44 -42.17
CA GLU A 41 12.73 -31.93 -40.78
C GLU A 41 12.78 -30.40 -40.78
N GLU A 42 11.71 -29.77 -41.26
CA GLU A 42 11.44 -28.38 -40.91
C GLU A 42 11.22 -28.31 -39.40
N VAL A 43 12.05 -27.51 -38.72
CA VAL A 43 11.81 -27.15 -37.32
C VAL A 43 10.50 -26.38 -37.31
N LYS A 44 9.42 -27.08 -36.97
CA LYS A 44 8.11 -26.49 -36.72
C LYS A 44 8.28 -25.62 -35.48
N ILE A 45 8.59 -24.34 -35.68
CA ILE A 45 8.55 -23.35 -34.62
C ILE A 45 7.10 -23.33 -34.20
N HIS A 46 6.81 -23.93 -33.04
CA HIS A 46 5.55 -23.72 -32.34
C HIS A 46 5.58 -22.27 -31.84
N GLU A 47 5.38 -21.33 -32.75
CA GLU A 47 4.84 -20.04 -32.35
C GLU A 47 3.51 -20.37 -31.66
N PRO A 48 3.21 -19.80 -30.48
CA PRO A 48 1.86 -19.92 -29.94
C PRO A 48 0.91 -19.45 -31.04
N ASP A 49 -0.10 -20.27 -31.38
CA ASP A 49 -1.02 -19.99 -32.48
C ASP A 49 -1.41 -18.51 -32.46
N ALA A 50 -0.92 -17.75 -33.44
CA ALA A 50 -1.31 -16.36 -33.67
C ALA A 50 -2.71 -16.31 -34.31
N ALA A 51 -3.65 -17.07 -33.73
CA ALA A 51 -5.04 -17.17 -34.11
C ALA A 51 -5.92 -17.37 -32.85
N GLY A 52 -5.70 -16.54 -31.83
CA GLY A 52 -6.84 -15.83 -31.23
C GLY A 52 -7.28 -14.72 -32.20
N PRO A 53 -8.58 -14.42 -32.36
CA PRO A 53 -9.15 -13.80 -33.55
C PRO A 53 -8.44 -12.51 -33.99
N GLY A 54 -7.71 -12.61 -35.11
CA GLY A 54 -6.80 -11.61 -35.68
C GLY A 54 -7.41 -10.50 -36.53
N ALA A 55 -8.74 -10.31 -36.51
CA ALA A 55 -9.37 -9.03 -36.87
C ALA A 55 -9.92 -8.30 -35.63
N ALA A 56 -9.99 -9.01 -34.50
CA ALA A 56 -10.33 -8.51 -33.17
C ALA A 56 -9.09 -8.40 -32.25
N ALA A 57 -7.88 -8.53 -32.79
CA ALA A 57 -6.63 -8.52 -32.01
C ALA A 57 -6.20 -7.10 -31.55
N ARG A 58 -6.86 -6.04 -32.03
CA ARG A 58 -6.84 -4.71 -31.39
C ARG A 58 -7.98 -4.49 -30.39
N ALA A 59 -8.89 -5.46 -30.23
CA ALA A 59 -10.18 -5.28 -29.59
C ALA A 59 -10.53 -6.34 -28.52
N ALA A 60 -9.55 -7.06 -27.95
CA ALA A 60 -9.81 -8.06 -26.92
C ALA A 60 -8.91 -8.00 -25.68
N ILE A 61 -7.99 -7.03 -25.58
CA ILE A 61 -7.55 -6.57 -24.26
C ILE A 61 -8.49 -5.43 -23.92
N LYS A 62 -9.69 -5.75 -23.41
CA LYS A 62 -10.52 -4.71 -22.80
C LYS A 62 -9.67 -4.09 -21.70
N PRO A 63 -9.30 -2.80 -21.79
CA PRO A 63 -8.58 -2.15 -20.70
C PRO A 63 -9.38 -2.39 -19.42
N ILE A 64 -8.69 -2.67 -18.33
CA ILE A 64 -9.35 -2.81 -17.02
C ILE A 64 -10.15 -1.52 -16.83
N ALA A 65 -11.48 -1.65 -16.78
CA ALA A 65 -12.35 -0.49 -16.74
C ALA A 65 -12.18 0.16 -15.37
N PHE A 66 -11.69 1.39 -15.36
CA PHE A 66 -11.62 2.19 -14.15
C PHE A 66 -13.04 2.50 -13.69
N GLU A 67 -13.39 2.05 -12.49
CA GLU A 67 -14.66 2.42 -11.87
C GLU A 67 -14.43 3.71 -11.09
N GLU A 68 -14.77 4.84 -11.72
CA GLU A 68 -14.77 6.13 -11.05
C GLU A 68 -15.73 6.07 -9.86
N THR A 69 -15.25 6.53 -8.70
CA THR A 69 -16.02 6.49 -7.46
C THR A 69 -17.13 7.54 -7.60
N LYS A 70 -18.33 7.11 -7.99
CA LYS A 70 -19.47 8.03 -8.19
C LYS A 70 -19.79 8.72 -6.87
N TRP A 71 -19.83 10.05 -6.89
CA TRP A 71 -20.22 10.85 -5.73
C TRP A 71 -21.62 10.45 -5.28
N ASN A 72 -21.71 9.85 -4.10
CA ASN A 72 -22.98 9.50 -3.48
C ASN A 72 -23.30 10.54 -2.39
N PRO A 73 -24.24 11.49 -2.63
CA PRO A 73 -24.55 12.54 -1.68
C PRO A 73 -25.10 12.00 -0.35
N VAL A 74 -25.76 10.84 -0.36
CA VAL A 74 -26.29 10.20 0.86
C VAL A 74 -25.14 9.67 1.73
N ALA A 75 -24.15 9.03 1.11
CA ALA A 75 -22.97 8.56 1.85
C ALA A 75 -22.15 9.73 2.40
N ALA A 76 -21.98 10.80 1.62
CA ALA A 76 -21.31 12.02 2.07
C ALA A 76 -22.05 12.67 3.26
N ALA A 77 -23.38 12.81 3.17
CA ALA A 77 -24.19 13.33 4.28
C ALA A 77 -24.09 12.46 5.54
N GLY A 78 -24.07 11.13 5.39
CA GLY A 78 -23.88 10.20 6.50
C GLY A 78 -22.53 10.37 7.20
N ILE A 79 -21.44 10.55 6.45
CA ILE A 79 -20.10 10.80 7.00
C ILE A 79 -20.07 12.12 7.76
N VAL A 80 -20.63 13.18 7.19
CA VAL A 80 -20.70 14.51 7.83
C VAL A 80 -21.52 14.43 9.12
N ALA A 81 -22.69 13.78 9.10
CA ALA A 81 -23.52 13.61 10.28
C ALA A 81 -22.80 12.82 11.39
N ALA A 82 -22.08 11.74 11.03
CA ALA A 82 -21.29 10.96 11.98
C ALA A 82 -20.14 11.79 12.60
N ALA A 83 -19.45 12.61 11.79
CA ALA A 83 -18.39 13.49 12.28
C ALA A 83 -18.93 14.56 13.23
N VAL A 84 -20.05 15.20 12.88
CA VAL A 84 -20.72 16.17 13.76
C VAL A 84 -21.19 15.53 15.06
N LEU A 85 -21.78 14.33 14.98
CA LEU A 85 -22.20 13.59 16.18
C LEU A 85 -21.01 13.24 17.08
N ALA A 86 -19.90 12.77 16.51
CA ALA A 86 -18.68 12.49 17.26
C ALA A 86 -18.17 13.75 17.98
N LEU A 87 -18.11 14.89 17.28
CA LEU A 87 -17.71 16.17 17.87
C LEU A 87 -18.65 16.62 18.99
N LEU A 88 -19.97 16.49 18.80
CA LEU A 88 -20.96 16.85 19.82
C LEU A 88 -20.83 15.97 21.06
N VAL A 89 -20.65 14.66 20.90
CA VAL A 89 -20.45 13.72 22.02
C VAL A 89 -19.15 14.02 22.74
N THR A 90 -18.05 14.25 22.02
CA THR A 90 -16.76 14.63 22.62
C THR A 90 -16.85 15.96 23.35
N TRP A 91 -17.56 16.95 22.79
CA TRP A 91 -17.74 18.26 23.42
C TRP A 91 -18.58 18.18 24.70
N LEU A 92 -19.72 17.48 24.66
CA LEU A 92 -20.57 17.28 25.83
C LEU A 92 -19.85 16.49 26.93
N GLY A 93 -19.12 15.43 26.55
CA GLY A 93 -18.34 14.64 27.50
C GLY A 93 -17.18 15.43 28.10
N GLY A 94 -16.57 16.35 27.34
CA GLY A 94 -15.57 17.29 27.86
C GLY A 94 -16.16 18.29 28.85
N ARG A 95 -17.35 18.84 28.58
CA ARG A 95 -18.07 19.72 29.53
C ARG A 95 -18.47 19.03 30.82
N ALA A 96 -18.63 17.71 30.80
CA ALA A 96 -18.91 16.89 31.96
C ALA A 96 -17.64 16.29 32.61
N GLU A 97 -16.43 16.73 32.19
CA GLU A 97 -15.12 16.26 32.69
C GLU A 97 -14.93 14.73 32.62
N LEU A 98 -15.66 14.06 31.72
CA LEU A 98 -15.67 12.60 31.66
C LEU A 98 -14.35 12.02 31.16
N PHE A 99 -13.69 12.72 30.24
CA PHE A 99 -12.48 12.24 29.56
C PHE A 99 -11.18 12.52 30.34
N GLU A 100 -11.16 13.59 31.13
CA GLU A 100 -10.01 13.95 31.97
C GLU A 100 -9.84 12.97 33.13
N LYS A 101 -10.95 12.65 33.81
CA LYS A 101 -10.94 11.76 34.98
C LYS A 101 -10.88 10.28 34.63
N ASN A 102 -11.44 9.86 33.49
CA ASN A 102 -11.56 8.44 33.13
C ASN A 102 -10.71 8.03 31.93
N ILE A 103 -9.52 7.48 32.21
CA ILE A 103 -8.62 6.94 31.18
C ILE A 103 -9.27 5.84 30.33
N LEU A 104 -10.18 5.06 30.91
CA LEU A 104 -10.94 4.02 30.21
C LEU A 104 -11.85 4.61 29.12
N LEU A 105 -12.57 5.69 29.44
CA LEU A 105 -13.47 6.34 28.49
C LEU A 105 -12.68 7.04 27.38
N ARG A 106 -11.54 7.64 27.71
CA ARG A 106 -10.58 8.20 26.74
C ARG A 106 -10.08 7.11 25.77
N GLY A 107 -9.66 5.96 26.30
CA GLY A 107 -9.21 4.82 25.50
C GLY A 107 -10.32 4.25 24.60
N LEU A 108 -11.54 4.11 25.13
CA LEU A 108 -12.72 3.67 24.38
C LEU A 108 -13.09 4.63 23.26
N GLY A 109 -13.10 5.93 23.53
CA GLY A 109 -13.37 6.97 22.52
C GLY A 109 -12.36 6.90 21.38
N LEU A 110 -11.07 6.76 21.70
CA LEU A 110 -10.03 6.61 20.70
C LEU A 110 -10.18 5.29 19.91
N LEU A 111 -10.52 4.19 20.57
CA LEU A 111 -10.74 2.89 19.93
C LEU A 111 -11.92 2.93 18.95
N ILE A 112 -12.99 3.66 19.26
CA ILE A 112 -14.17 3.80 18.40
C ILE A 112 -13.88 4.71 17.20
N ILE A 113 -13.18 5.82 17.42
CA ILE A 113 -12.94 6.83 16.38
C ILE A 113 -11.79 6.44 15.44
N SER A 114 -10.78 5.69 15.91
CA SER A 114 -9.59 5.43 15.10
C SER A 114 -9.85 4.60 13.83
N PRO A 115 -10.60 3.48 13.85
CA PRO A 115 -10.88 2.71 12.64
C PRO A 115 -11.59 3.50 11.52
N PRO A 116 -12.69 4.24 11.76
CA PRO A 116 -13.31 5.03 10.70
C PRO A 116 -12.39 6.16 10.20
N LEU A 117 -11.57 6.74 11.08
CA LEU A 117 -10.62 7.77 10.69
C LEU A 117 -9.51 7.24 9.77
N VAL A 118 -8.97 6.05 10.06
CA VAL A 118 -8.02 5.34 9.19
C VAL A 118 -8.66 4.98 7.85
N VAL A 119 -9.90 4.49 7.85
CA VAL A 119 -10.61 4.21 6.59
C VAL A 119 -10.80 5.49 5.77
N ALA A 120 -11.21 6.59 6.41
CA ALA A 120 -11.38 7.88 5.74
C ALA A 120 -10.07 8.39 5.15
N GLY A 121 -8.98 8.39 5.92
CA GLY A 121 -7.65 8.78 5.46
C GLY A 121 -7.18 7.95 4.28
N TYR A 122 -7.34 6.62 4.34
CA TYR A 122 -7.02 5.72 3.24
C TYR A 122 -7.84 6.04 1.98
N THR A 123 -9.14 6.27 2.12
CA THR A 123 -9.99 6.60 0.96
C THR A 123 -9.63 7.92 0.30
N PHE A 124 -9.08 8.88 1.05
CA PHE A 124 -8.66 10.18 0.54
C PHE A 124 -7.27 10.15 -0.10
N LEU A 125 -6.33 9.43 0.50
CA LEU A 125 -4.93 9.38 0.07
C LEU A 125 -4.63 8.30 -0.96
N ARG A 126 -5.48 7.27 -1.09
CA ARG A 126 -5.31 6.27 -2.14
C ARG A 126 -5.46 6.92 -3.51
N SER A 127 -4.66 6.45 -4.47
CA SER A 127 -4.82 6.86 -5.84
C SER A 127 -6.11 6.26 -6.41
N SER A 128 -6.86 7.06 -7.17
CA SER A 128 -8.03 6.55 -7.91
C SER A 128 -7.64 5.53 -8.98
N GLU A 129 -6.36 5.53 -9.39
CA GLU A 129 -5.78 4.70 -10.44
C GLU A 129 -5.30 3.32 -9.94
N ASP A 130 -5.38 3.03 -8.64
CA ASP A 130 -4.96 1.74 -8.08
C ASP A 130 -5.85 0.59 -8.61
N LEU A 131 -5.23 -0.39 -9.25
CA LEU A 131 -5.89 -1.51 -9.94
C LEU A 131 -6.59 -2.50 -8.99
N ALA A 132 -6.21 -2.56 -7.71
CA ALA A 132 -6.73 -3.52 -6.74
C ALA A 132 -6.89 -2.91 -5.33
N PRO A 133 -7.78 -1.92 -5.15
CA PRO A 133 -7.94 -1.27 -3.86
C PRO A 133 -8.56 -2.25 -2.85
N TYR A 134 -8.11 -2.16 -1.60
CA TYR A 134 -8.79 -2.83 -0.50
C TYR A 134 -10.23 -2.33 -0.39
N ARG A 135 -11.19 -3.26 -0.45
CA ARG A 135 -12.62 -3.00 -0.27
C ARG A 135 -13.23 -4.01 0.71
N GLY A 136 -14.35 -3.65 1.32
CA GLY A 136 -15.12 -4.50 2.22
C GLY A 136 -14.31 -5.00 3.41
N ARG A 137 -14.48 -6.29 3.77
CA ARG A 137 -13.88 -6.88 4.99
C ARG A 137 -12.35 -6.77 5.04
N ARG A 138 -11.66 -6.90 3.91
CA ARG A 138 -10.19 -6.82 3.86
C ARG A 138 -9.69 -5.43 4.24
N LEU A 139 -10.38 -4.38 3.78
CA LEU A 139 -10.08 -3.00 4.16
C LEU A 139 -10.27 -2.81 5.66
N TYR A 140 -11.41 -3.21 6.22
CA TYR A 140 -11.68 -3.01 7.64
C TYR A 140 -10.71 -3.75 8.56
N VAL A 141 -10.30 -4.98 8.21
CA VAL A 141 -9.31 -5.72 9.01
C VAL A 141 -7.95 -5.03 8.99
N ARG A 142 -7.46 -4.64 7.82
CA ARG A 142 -6.18 -3.92 7.68
C ARG A 142 -6.20 -2.55 8.34
N ALA A 143 -7.29 -1.80 8.15
CA ALA A 143 -7.51 -0.51 8.80
C ALA A 143 -7.59 -0.65 10.33
N ALA A 144 -8.22 -1.70 10.85
CA ALA A 144 -8.26 -1.98 12.29
C ALA A 144 -6.86 -2.24 12.85
N ILE A 145 -6.02 -3.02 12.16
CA ILE A 145 -4.62 -3.24 12.56
C ILE A 145 -3.86 -1.91 12.58
N CYS A 146 -3.97 -1.10 11.52
CA CYS A 146 -3.35 0.22 11.46
C CYS A 146 -3.83 1.14 12.59
N ALA A 147 -5.14 1.16 12.85
CA ALA A 147 -5.76 1.94 13.91
C ALA A 147 -5.23 1.56 15.29
N LEU A 148 -5.06 0.27 15.57
CA LEU A 148 -4.47 -0.20 16.84
C LEU A 148 -3.02 0.27 17.01
N VAL A 149 -2.22 0.24 15.93
CA VAL A 149 -0.86 0.78 15.97
C VAL A 149 -0.88 2.29 16.22
N TYR A 150 -1.78 3.03 15.58
CA TYR A 150 -1.92 4.47 15.77
C TYR A 150 -2.36 4.83 17.19
N ILE A 151 -3.31 4.08 17.76
CA ILE A 151 -3.72 4.19 19.16
C ILE A 151 -2.52 3.95 20.09
N ALA A 152 -1.75 2.89 19.84
CA ALA A 152 -0.58 2.57 20.65
C ALA A 152 0.48 3.68 20.56
N LEU A 153 0.76 4.19 19.36
CA LEU A 153 1.67 5.31 19.14
C LEU A 153 1.18 6.56 19.88
N TRP A 154 -0.10 6.91 19.79
CA TRP A 154 -0.65 8.06 20.50
C TRP A 154 -0.57 7.90 22.03
N TRP A 155 -0.84 6.69 22.53
CA TRP A 155 -0.76 6.40 23.95
C TRP A 155 0.68 6.48 24.48
N VAL A 156 1.63 5.87 23.78
CA VAL A 156 3.06 5.96 24.12
C VAL A 156 3.56 7.40 24.01
N PHE A 157 3.12 8.14 23.00
CA PHE A 157 3.43 9.56 22.87
C PHE A 157 2.96 10.34 24.11
N GLY A 158 1.71 10.17 24.54
CA GLY A 158 1.20 10.83 25.75
C GLY A 158 2.04 10.53 27.00
N LEU A 159 2.45 9.27 27.19
CA LEU A 159 3.29 8.86 28.33
C LEU A 159 4.70 9.44 28.29
N LEU A 160 5.30 9.59 27.09
CA LEU A 160 6.64 10.16 26.94
C LEU A 160 6.61 11.68 26.97
N ALA A 161 5.59 12.30 26.36
CA ALA A 161 5.41 13.73 26.26
C ALA A 161 5.44 14.39 27.65
N GLU A 162 4.69 13.85 28.61
CA GLU A 162 4.65 14.35 29.99
C GLU A 162 6.00 14.29 30.73
N ARG A 163 6.90 13.39 30.31
CA ARG A 163 8.19 13.14 30.99
C ARG A 163 9.37 13.83 30.32
N VAL A 164 9.29 14.00 29.01
CA VAL A 164 10.42 14.39 28.16
C VAL A 164 10.29 15.82 27.65
N LEU A 165 9.07 16.33 27.44
CA LEU A 165 8.89 17.68 26.90
C LEU A 165 9.08 18.72 28.00
N THR A 166 10.07 19.60 27.81
CA THR A 166 10.34 20.76 28.68
C THR A 166 9.83 22.08 28.12
N GLY A 167 9.06 22.05 27.02
CA GLY A 167 8.57 23.22 26.31
C GLY A 167 9.51 23.74 25.19
N GLU A 168 10.72 23.19 25.05
CA GLU A 168 11.66 23.56 23.99
C GLU A 168 11.28 22.93 22.63
N LEU A 169 11.28 23.73 21.56
CA LEU A 169 10.82 23.29 20.22
C LEU A 169 11.64 22.14 19.63
N TRP A 170 12.95 22.07 19.88
CA TRP A 170 13.78 21.00 19.32
C TRP A 170 13.49 19.64 19.96
N MET A 171 13.03 19.59 21.22
CA MET A 171 12.60 18.35 21.86
C MET A 171 11.36 17.78 21.20
N TRP A 172 10.45 18.63 20.74
CA TRP A 172 9.32 18.20 19.92
C TRP A 172 9.78 17.56 18.61
N ALA A 173 10.77 18.13 17.94
CA ALA A 173 11.33 17.53 16.72
C ALA A 173 11.96 16.16 17.02
N CYS A 174 12.75 16.03 18.08
CA CYS A 174 13.36 14.76 18.48
C CYS A 174 12.33 13.70 18.90
N LEU A 175 11.29 14.09 19.65
CA LEU A 175 10.27 13.17 20.13
C LEU A 175 9.28 12.79 19.05
N ALA A 176 8.73 13.75 18.29
CA ALA A 176 7.67 13.48 17.32
C ALA A 176 8.18 12.71 16.09
N THR A 177 9.37 13.03 15.59
CA THR A 177 9.93 12.41 14.37
C THR A 177 9.85 10.87 14.36
N PRO A 178 10.33 10.12 15.36
CA PRO A 178 10.23 8.66 15.36
C PRO A 178 8.78 8.16 15.32
N PHE A 179 7.83 8.85 15.95
CA PHE A 179 6.40 8.48 15.88
C PHE A 179 5.84 8.68 14.48
N PHE A 180 6.19 9.76 13.79
CA PHE A 180 5.78 9.97 12.40
C PHE A 180 6.42 8.95 11.45
N LEU A 181 7.67 8.56 11.68
CA LEU A 181 8.32 7.48 10.90
C LEU A 181 7.60 6.15 11.11
N VAL A 182 7.35 5.76 12.36
CA VAL A 182 6.68 4.48 12.68
C VAL A 182 5.21 4.50 12.22
N GLY A 183 4.51 5.61 12.38
CA GLY A 183 3.14 5.79 11.90
C GLY A 183 3.04 5.74 10.37
N GLY A 184 4.01 6.32 9.67
CA GLY A 184 4.13 6.21 8.22
C GLY A 184 4.40 4.78 7.76
N LEU A 185 5.34 4.08 8.41
CA LEU A 185 5.63 2.67 8.14
C LEU A 185 4.43 1.76 8.43
N ALA A 186 3.68 2.03 9.50
CA ALA A 186 2.49 1.27 9.84
C ALA A 186 1.43 1.37 8.74
N ALA A 187 1.17 2.57 8.22
CA ALA A 187 0.26 2.76 7.09
C ALA A 187 0.79 2.11 5.80
N MET A 188 2.09 2.20 5.53
CA MET A 188 2.70 1.52 4.38
C MET A 188 2.47 0.01 4.43
N VAL A 189 2.82 -0.64 5.56
CA VAL A 189 2.74 -2.10 5.67
C VAL A 189 1.30 -2.60 5.75
N SER A 190 0.42 -1.83 6.39
CA SER A 190 -0.96 -2.26 6.63
C SER A 190 -1.93 -1.86 5.52
N LEU A 191 -1.66 -0.81 4.74
CA LEU A 191 -2.59 -0.29 3.73
C LEU A 191 -1.97 -0.21 2.33
N ASP A 192 -0.70 -0.58 2.18
CA ASP A 192 0.11 -0.47 0.95
C ASP A 192 0.17 0.94 0.37
N LEU A 193 0.18 1.94 1.26
CA LEU A 193 0.47 3.32 0.87
C LEU A 193 1.98 3.51 0.70
N ASP A 194 2.38 4.31 -0.30
CA ASP A 194 3.76 4.80 -0.36
C ASP A 194 4.13 5.53 0.93
N PHE A 195 5.42 5.55 1.29
CA PHE A 195 5.87 6.12 2.57
C PHE A 195 5.35 7.53 2.81
N GLY A 196 5.43 8.41 1.79
CA GLY A 196 4.94 9.78 1.89
C GLY A 196 3.45 9.84 2.20
N ASN A 197 2.63 9.08 1.48
CA ASN A 197 1.19 8.97 1.74
C ASN A 197 0.91 8.32 3.11
N GLY A 198 1.71 7.35 3.54
CA GLY A 198 1.63 6.78 4.88
C GLY A 198 1.90 7.81 5.98
N VAL A 199 2.89 8.68 5.81
CA VAL A 199 3.16 9.79 6.74
C VAL A 199 2.00 10.78 6.74
N PHE A 200 1.49 11.20 5.59
CA PHE A 200 0.31 12.08 5.53
C PHE A 200 -0.93 11.45 6.17
N HIS A 201 -1.10 10.14 6.01
CA HIS A 201 -2.18 9.39 6.64
C HIS A 201 -2.09 9.45 8.16
N TYR A 202 -0.89 9.28 8.72
CA TYR A 202 -0.66 9.44 10.15
C TYR A 202 -0.79 10.90 10.62
N CYS A 203 -0.34 11.88 9.84
CA CYS A 203 -0.55 13.30 10.12
C CYS A 203 -2.03 13.64 10.26
N PHE A 204 -2.87 13.15 9.34
CA PHE A 204 -4.31 13.32 9.40
C PHE A 204 -4.90 12.73 10.69
N TYR A 205 -4.47 11.50 11.06
CA TYR A 205 -4.86 10.87 12.30
C TYR A 205 -4.50 11.71 13.53
N VAL A 206 -3.24 12.14 13.63
CA VAL A 206 -2.72 12.95 14.75
C VAL A 206 -3.45 14.28 14.84
N LEU A 207 -3.66 14.98 13.72
CA LEU A 207 -4.35 16.27 13.68
C LEU A 207 -5.79 16.15 14.21
N VAL A 208 -6.55 15.17 13.74
CA VAL A 208 -7.92 14.96 14.22
C VAL A 208 -7.92 14.55 15.70
N THR A 209 -6.95 13.74 16.14
CA THR A 209 -6.83 13.34 17.54
C THR A 209 -6.50 14.53 18.45
N ILE A 210 -5.63 15.45 18.03
CA ILE A 210 -5.34 16.71 18.74
C ILE A 210 -6.61 17.57 18.85
N LEU A 211 -7.37 17.72 17.76
CA LEU A 211 -8.61 18.49 17.77
C LEU A 211 -9.65 17.87 18.71
N LEU A 212 -9.82 16.54 18.68
CA LEU A 212 -10.72 15.84 19.58
C LEU A 212 -10.27 15.95 21.04
N ARG A 213 -8.95 15.94 21.31
CA ARG A 213 -8.42 16.16 22.65
C ARG A 213 -8.80 17.55 23.18
N GLN A 214 -8.64 18.58 22.36
CA GLN A 214 -9.01 19.95 22.70
C GLN A 214 -10.51 20.08 22.95
N VAL A 215 -11.34 19.55 22.04
CA VAL A 215 -12.81 19.57 22.18
C VAL A 215 -13.27 18.77 23.40
N GLY A 216 -12.55 17.71 23.75
CA GLY A 216 -12.79 16.87 24.93
C GLY A 216 -12.36 17.50 26.25
N GLY A 217 -11.89 18.76 26.27
CA GLY A 217 -11.54 19.49 27.48
C GLY A 217 -10.16 19.19 28.06
N MET A 218 -9.37 18.31 27.43
CA MET A 218 -8.04 17.92 27.93
C MET A 218 -6.92 18.92 27.57
N GLY A 219 -7.29 20.09 27.05
CA GLY A 219 -6.34 21.11 26.60
C GLY A 219 -5.59 20.77 25.32
N TRP A 220 -4.61 21.60 24.99
CA TRP A 220 -3.81 21.48 23.77
C TRP A 220 -2.60 20.56 23.98
N VAL A 221 -2.13 19.94 22.90
CA VAL A 221 -0.96 19.04 22.97
C VAL A 221 0.31 19.79 23.40
N TRP A 222 0.43 21.07 23.04
CA TRP A 222 1.57 21.94 23.42
C TRP A 222 1.59 22.31 24.90
N GLU A 223 0.51 22.05 25.64
CA GLU A 223 0.46 22.26 27.09
C GLU A 223 1.06 21.08 27.86
N LEU A 224 1.35 19.96 27.18
CA LEU A 224 2.07 18.83 27.76
C LEU A 224 3.49 19.26 28.15
N GLY A 225 3.81 19.21 29.45
CA GLY A 225 5.12 19.60 30.00
C GLY A 225 5.28 21.08 30.34
N GLY A 226 4.24 21.92 30.16
CA GLY A 226 4.26 23.32 30.58
C GLY A 226 3.99 23.52 32.08
N PRO A 227 4.22 24.72 32.66
CA PRO A 227 3.95 25.02 34.08
C PRO A 227 2.48 24.81 34.50
N THR A 228 1.56 24.75 33.54
CA THR A 228 0.13 24.50 33.74
C THR A 228 -0.27 23.02 33.65
N ALA A 229 0.67 22.10 33.41
CA ALA A 229 0.42 20.66 33.25
C ALA A 229 -0.07 19.95 34.54
N GLY A 230 -0.29 20.70 35.64
CA GLY A 230 -0.85 20.20 36.90
C GLY A 230 -2.07 20.97 37.42
N LEU A 231 -2.75 21.76 36.59
CA LEU A 231 -3.95 22.53 36.97
C LEU A 231 -5.25 22.06 36.30
N GLY A 232 -5.22 20.91 35.60
CA GLY A 232 -6.40 20.18 35.13
C GLY A 232 -6.51 18.85 35.87
#